data_AF-A0A851VP80-F1
#
_entry.id   AF-A0A851VP80-F1
#
_cell.length_a   1.000
_cell.length_b   1.000
_cell.length_c   1.000
_cell.angle_alpha   90.00
_cell.angle_beta   90.00
_cell.angle_gamma   90.00
#
_symmetry.space_group_name_H-M   'P 1'
#
loop_
_entity.id
_entity.type
_entity.pdbx_description
1 polymer ?
#
loop_
_entity_poly.entity_id
_entity_poly.type
_entity_poly.pdbx_seq_one_letter_code
_entity_poly.pdbx_strand_id
1 'polypeptide(L)'
;AMDYDRNKALLLELQRAAGTGNDRCADCGDPGPEWASYKLGIFICLTCSGIHRNLPEISRVKSLRLDFWESSLIEFMRSHGNLWAKAKYEAKVPPYYYIPKSHDCMVLKEQWIRAKYERGEFLDTRVCQDPCSAGSREGCLWKLGKVRRQFQKRQFLLSAGEGVMKYYSKESRGPKAVISIETLNAMFQVEKTGHNHGLQITYITDGQTRNLFVYHESGKEIVDWFNAIRAARYHYLRITFPNVPEPELIPRITRNFVKEGYMEKTGPKQKEAFKVRWFCLDSQERNLIYFKNPLDAFAQGQVYIGRRDEGYEVRDDLPQKVCVKKKKPVITLVTPVREFVFICDNDRKQKEWMDALNEVITQL
;
A
#
# COMPACT_ATOMS: atom_id res chain seq x y z
N ALA A 1 39.84 22.44 7.99
CA ALA A 1 39.00 22.41 9.22
C ALA A 1 37.87 23.42 9.12
N MET A 2 38.12 24.75 9.09
CA MET A 2 37.05 25.77 9.03
C MET A 2 36.05 25.61 7.87
N ASP A 3 36.52 25.33 6.65
CA ASP A 3 35.62 25.21 5.49
C ASP A 3 34.75 23.94 5.55
N TYR A 4 35.25 22.87 6.18
CA TYR A 4 34.52 21.62 6.38
C TYR A 4 33.30 21.80 7.30
N ASP A 5 33.51 22.44 8.46
CA ASP A 5 32.43 22.69 9.42
C ASP A 5 31.40 23.69 8.88
N ARG A 6 31.87 24.71 8.15
CA ARG A 6 31.01 25.67 7.45
C ARG A 6 30.12 24.99 6.41
N ASN A 7 30.72 24.17 5.55
CA ASN A 7 30.02 23.47 4.47
C ASN A 7 28.93 22.53 5.00
N LYS A 8 29.24 21.83 6.09
CA LYS A 8 28.28 20.99 6.80
C LYS A 8 27.12 21.80 7.40
N ALA A 9 27.40 22.96 8.01
CA ALA A 9 26.37 23.83 8.55
C ALA A 9 25.43 24.33 7.43
N LEU A 10 25.98 24.81 6.32
CA LEU A 10 25.21 25.27 5.16
C LEU A 10 24.31 24.18 4.59
N LEU A 11 24.80 22.95 4.47
CA LEU A 11 24.01 21.84 3.94
C LEU A 11 22.84 21.47 4.86
N LEU A 12 23.05 21.52 6.18
CA LEU A 12 21.99 21.31 7.17
C LEU A 12 20.97 22.46 7.19
N GLU A 13 21.40 23.69 6.92
CA GLU A 13 20.49 24.82 6.70
C GLU A 13 19.64 24.62 5.45
N LEU A 14 20.24 24.22 4.32
CA LEU A 14 19.51 23.91 3.09
C LEU A 14 18.48 22.80 3.27
N GLN A 15 18.82 21.77 4.07
CA GLN A 15 17.91 20.66 4.39
C GLN A 15 16.70 21.13 5.20
N ARG A 16 16.88 22.10 6.11
CA ARG A 16 15.81 22.63 6.98
C ARG A 16 15.11 23.87 6.45
N ALA A 17 15.59 24.43 5.34
CA ALA A 17 15.08 25.68 4.79
C ALA A 17 13.58 25.55 4.46
N ALA A 18 12.77 26.40 5.09
CA ALA A 18 11.33 26.42 4.88
C ALA A 18 10.97 26.70 3.41
N GLY A 19 9.89 26.07 2.93
CA GLY A 19 9.42 26.27 1.55
C GLY A 19 10.24 25.58 0.45
N THR A 20 11.28 24.81 0.80
CA THR A 20 12.12 24.10 -0.18
C THR A 20 11.72 22.63 -0.40
N GLY A 21 10.92 22.07 0.52
CA GLY A 21 10.57 20.64 0.56
C GLY A 21 11.73 19.71 0.92
N ASN A 22 12.90 20.26 1.27
CA ASN A 22 14.10 19.48 1.63
C ASN A 22 14.00 18.84 3.03
N ASP A 23 13.01 19.24 3.81
CA ASP A 23 12.73 18.70 5.15
C ASP A 23 12.08 17.30 5.12
N ARG A 24 11.71 16.82 3.92
CA ARG A 24 11.18 15.48 3.68
C ARG A 24 11.93 14.81 2.53
N CYS A 25 12.10 13.51 2.62
CA CYS A 25 12.72 12.69 1.58
C CYS A 25 12.02 12.89 0.23
N ALA A 26 12.78 13.18 -0.82
CA ALA A 26 12.29 13.41 -2.17
C ALA A 26 11.50 12.22 -2.78
N ASP A 27 11.69 11.00 -2.26
CA ASP A 27 11.14 9.79 -2.88
C ASP A 27 9.98 9.16 -2.10
N CYS A 28 10.04 9.12 -0.77
CA CYS A 28 9.02 8.49 0.06
C CYS A 28 8.37 9.45 1.08
N GLY A 29 8.83 10.70 1.14
CA GLY A 29 8.33 11.71 2.07
C GLY A 29 8.67 11.45 3.54
N ASP A 30 9.60 10.55 3.86
CA ASP A 30 10.08 10.36 5.23
C ASP A 30 10.71 11.68 5.78
N PRO A 31 10.34 12.16 6.98
CA PRO A 31 10.81 13.44 7.48
C PRO A 31 12.30 13.41 7.86
N GLY A 32 12.96 14.57 7.79
CA GLY A 32 14.34 14.75 8.23
C GLY A 32 15.37 13.92 7.44
N PRO A 33 15.42 13.98 6.10
CA PRO A 33 16.40 13.24 5.32
C PRO A 33 17.84 13.61 5.72
N GLU A 34 18.66 12.59 5.99
CA GLU A 34 20.07 12.75 6.41
C GLU A 34 21.09 12.40 5.32
N TRP A 35 20.60 12.18 4.09
CA TRP A 35 21.41 11.90 2.90
C TRP A 35 21.01 12.82 1.77
N ALA A 36 21.91 13.02 0.82
CA ALA A 36 21.61 13.71 -0.43
C ALA A 36 22.24 13.01 -1.63
N SER A 37 21.56 13.05 -2.76
CA SER A 37 22.14 12.73 -4.06
C SER A 37 22.69 14.00 -4.69
N TYR A 38 24.01 14.13 -4.74
CA TYR A 38 24.66 15.33 -5.27
C TYR A 38 24.76 15.35 -6.79
N LYS A 39 24.39 14.26 -7.48
CA LYS A 39 24.17 14.26 -8.94
C LYS A 39 22.78 14.77 -9.33
N LEU A 40 21.77 14.46 -8.50
CA LEU A 40 20.37 14.79 -8.76
C LEU A 40 19.92 16.07 -8.05
N GLY A 41 20.66 16.52 -7.03
CA GLY A 41 20.35 17.73 -6.28
C GLY A 41 19.21 17.53 -5.28
N ILE A 42 19.05 16.32 -4.72
CA ILE A 42 17.91 15.95 -3.85
C ILE A 42 18.35 15.49 -2.47
N PHE A 43 17.50 15.71 -1.46
CA PHE A 43 17.62 15.22 -0.10
C PHE A 43 16.71 14.01 0.11
N ILE A 44 17.28 12.92 0.62
CA ILE A 44 16.65 11.60 0.72
C ILE A 44 16.95 10.93 2.06
N CYS A 45 16.06 10.05 2.53
CA CYS A 45 16.27 9.31 3.76
C CYS A 45 17.30 8.18 3.58
N LEU A 46 17.72 7.57 4.69
CA LEU A 46 18.69 6.46 4.67
C LEU A 46 18.24 5.30 3.77
N THR A 47 16.97 4.89 3.85
CA THR A 47 16.43 3.80 3.02
C THR A 47 16.50 4.12 1.53
N CYS A 48 16.05 5.31 1.11
CA CYS A 48 16.08 5.71 -0.30
C CYS A 48 17.52 5.90 -0.79
N SER A 49 18.43 6.40 0.06
CA SER A 49 19.86 6.46 -0.26
C SER A 49 20.43 5.07 -0.63
N GLY A 50 19.97 4.01 0.03
CA GLY A 50 20.35 2.63 -0.27
C GLY A 50 19.94 2.19 -1.68
N ILE A 51 18.72 2.56 -2.11
CA ILE A 51 18.25 2.31 -3.47
C ILE A 51 19.06 3.11 -4.49
N HIS A 52 19.31 4.40 -4.21
CA HIS A 52 20.10 5.27 -5.09
C HIS A 52 21.54 4.79 -5.30
N ARG A 53 22.15 4.06 -4.34
CA ARG A 53 23.47 3.43 -4.52
C ARG A 53 23.47 2.36 -5.60
N ASN A 54 22.32 1.74 -5.88
CA ASN A 54 22.15 0.75 -6.95
C ASN A 54 21.96 1.39 -8.34
N LEU A 55 22.09 2.71 -8.45
CA LEU A 55 21.96 3.50 -9.69
C LEU A 55 23.17 4.44 -9.90
N PRO A 56 24.42 3.95 -9.89
CA PRO A 56 25.63 4.80 -9.79
C PRO A 56 25.84 5.75 -10.98
N GLU A 57 25.35 5.38 -12.16
CA GLU A 57 25.40 6.23 -13.36
C GLU A 57 24.51 7.46 -13.21
N ILE A 58 23.35 7.31 -12.57
CA ILE A 58 22.31 8.34 -12.45
C ILE A 58 22.49 9.15 -11.15
N SER A 59 22.82 8.47 -10.05
CA SER A 59 22.81 9.03 -8.71
C SER A 59 24.09 8.70 -7.95
N ARG A 60 24.60 9.68 -7.21
CA ARG A 60 25.67 9.47 -6.22
C ARG A 60 25.28 10.14 -4.92
N VAL A 61 25.37 9.39 -3.82
CA VAL A 61 24.87 9.81 -2.51
C VAL A 61 25.99 10.08 -1.53
N LYS A 62 25.77 11.05 -0.63
CA LYS A 62 26.62 11.36 0.52
C LYS A 62 25.73 11.62 1.75
N SER A 63 26.20 11.24 2.92
CA SER A 63 25.61 11.61 4.21
C SER A 63 25.81 13.10 4.43
N LEU A 64 24.77 13.79 4.91
CA LEU A 64 24.87 15.23 5.22
C LEU A 64 25.79 15.49 6.41
N ARG A 65 26.03 14.48 7.27
CA ARG A 65 26.77 14.63 8.53
C ARG A 65 28.12 13.94 8.54
N LEU A 66 28.23 12.79 7.87
CA LEU A 66 29.39 11.90 7.98
C LEU A 66 30.40 12.08 6.85
N ASP A 67 29.97 12.55 5.69
CA ASP A 67 30.82 12.65 4.49
C ASP A 67 31.37 14.08 4.29
N PHE A 68 32.49 14.17 3.57
CA PHE A 68 33.07 15.44 3.14
C PHE A 68 32.29 16.07 1.97
N TRP A 69 31.95 17.35 2.12
CA TRP A 69 31.25 18.15 1.12
C TRP A 69 32.11 19.32 0.64
N GLU A 70 32.42 19.27 -0.65
CA GLU A 70 33.07 20.36 -1.37
C GLU A 70 32.09 21.52 -1.59
N SER A 71 32.60 22.74 -1.63
CA SER A 71 31.79 23.95 -1.78
C SER A 71 30.99 23.95 -3.09
N SER A 72 31.56 23.41 -4.17
CA SER A 72 30.89 23.24 -5.47
C SER A 72 29.66 22.32 -5.39
N LEU A 73 29.72 21.26 -4.58
CA LEU A 73 28.59 20.36 -4.37
C LEU A 73 27.48 21.07 -3.57
N ILE A 74 27.82 21.93 -2.62
CA ILE A 74 26.84 22.71 -1.86
C ILE A 74 26.14 23.72 -2.75
N GLU A 75 26.87 24.40 -3.63
CA GLU A 75 26.28 25.30 -4.64
C GLU A 75 25.32 24.55 -5.58
N PHE A 76 25.70 23.34 -6.01
CA PHE A 76 24.80 22.49 -6.78
C PHE A 76 23.53 22.13 -6.00
N MET A 77 23.65 21.70 -4.73
CA MET A 77 22.49 21.42 -3.89
C MET A 77 21.62 22.66 -3.65
N ARG A 78 22.22 23.84 -3.49
CA ARG A 78 21.53 25.13 -3.29
C ARG A 78 20.73 25.55 -4.53
N SER A 79 21.28 25.32 -5.73
CA SER A 79 20.62 25.65 -6.99
C SER A 79 19.53 24.65 -7.40
N HIS A 80 19.43 23.52 -6.70
CA HIS A 80 18.48 22.44 -6.98
C HIS A 80 17.49 22.25 -5.82
N GLY A 81 17.45 21.08 -5.19
CA GLY A 81 16.53 20.76 -4.10
C GLY A 81 15.31 19.96 -4.53
N ASN A 82 14.55 19.53 -3.53
CA ASN A 82 13.47 18.55 -3.71
C ASN A 82 12.31 19.10 -4.52
N LEU A 83 11.91 20.37 -4.33
CA LEU A 83 10.87 20.98 -5.14
C LEU A 83 11.29 21.19 -6.60
N TRP A 84 12.55 21.55 -6.85
CA TRP A 84 13.09 21.61 -8.21
C TRP A 84 13.03 20.23 -8.88
N ALA A 85 13.50 19.19 -8.17
CA ALA A 85 13.48 17.83 -8.68
C ALA A 85 12.06 17.33 -8.91
N LYS A 86 11.12 17.68 -8.04
CA LYS A 86 9.69 17.39 -8.22
C LYS A 86 9.15 18.04 -9.49
N ALA A 87 9.42 19.34 -9.71
CA ALA A 87 8.99 20.04 -10.91
C ALA A 87 9.53 19.41 -12.20
N LYS A 88 10.74 18.81 -12.16
CA LYS A 88 11.37 18.15 -13.31
C LYS A 88 10.95 16.68 -13.50
N TYR A 89 11.13 15.86 -12.47
CA TYR A 89 11.01 14.40 -12.52
C TYR A 89 9.60 13.89 -12.17
N GLU A 90 8.72 14.77 -11.69
CA GLU A 90 7.31 14.47 -11.37
C GLU A 90 6.36 15.38 -12.16
N ALA A 91 6.81 15.98 -13.28
CA ALA A 91 6.06 16.94 -14.07
C ALA A 91 4.74 16.37 -14.62
N LYS A 92 4.73 15.08 -15.00
CA LYS A 92 3.61 14.39 -15.65
C LYS A 92 3.25 13.07 -14.95
N VAL A 93 3.22 13.05 -13.62
CA VAL A 93 2.77 11.87 -12.87
C VAL A 93 1.25 11.71 -13.06
N PRO A 94 0.76 10.58 -13.60
CA PRO A 94 -0.68 10.37 -13.74
C PRO A 94 -1.37 10.32 -12.37
N PRO A 95 -2.61 10.84 -12.23
CA PRO A 95 -3.34 10.83 -10.95
C PRO A 95 -3.52 9.44 -10.32
N TYR A 96 -3.59 8.40 -11.18
CA TYR A 96 -3.70 7.03 -10.74
C TYR A 96 -2.37 6.40 -10.32
N TYR A 97 -1.21 6.98 -10.66
CA TYR A 97 0.08 6.35 -10.35
C TYR A 97 0.32 6.38 -8.84
N TYR A 98 0.70 5.25 -8.25
CA TYR A 98 0.93 5.18 -6.80
C TYR A 98 2.27 5.82 -6.42
N ILE A 99 2.23 6.83 -5.55
CA ILE A 99 3.41 7.49 -4.98
C ILE A 99 3.69 6.87 -3.60
N PRO A 100 4.81 6.16 -3.41
CA PRO A 100 5.10 5.45 -2.17
C PRO A 100 5.35 6.38 -0.97
N LYS A 101 5.03 5.88 0.21
CA LYS A 101 5.25 6.49 1.52
C LYS A 101 6.39 5.80 2.28
N SER A 102 6.77 6.36 3.42
CA SER A 102 7.86 5.83 4.25
C SER A 102 7.62 4.40 4.77
N HIS A 103 6.35 4.01 4.98
CA HIS A 103 6.00 2.66 5.45
C HIS A 103 5.75 1.64 4.32
N ASP A 104 5.77 2.06 3.05
CA ASP A 104 5.55 1.15 1.93
C ASP A 104 6.73 0.17 1.75
N CYS A 105 6.42 -0.97 1.12
CA CYS A 105 7.39 -2.02 0.84
C CYS A 105 8.49 -1.55 -0.13
N MET A 106 9.64 -2.23 -0.08
CA MET A 106 10.83 -1.84 -0.83
C MET A 106 10.62 -1.81 -2.35
N VAL A 107 9.84 -2.73 -2.92
CA VAL A 107 9.60 -2.77 -4.37
C VAL A 107 8.88 -1.52 -4.88
N LEU A 108 7.94 -0.95 -4.11
CA LEU A 108 7.25 0.29 -4.49
C LEU A 108 8.22 1.47 -4.48
N LYS A 109 9.03 1.60 -3.42
CA LYS A 109 10.05 2.67 -3.30
C LYS A 109 11.09 2.57 -4.41
N GLU A 110 11.60 1.36 -4.66
CA GLU A 110 12.61 1.14 -5.70
C GLU A 110 12.07 1.48 -7.08
N GLN A 111 10.89 0.97 -7.44
CA GLN A 111 10.35 1.21 -8.77
C GLN A 111 9.89 2.64 -8.99
N TRP A 112 9.52 3.36 -7.93
CA TRP A 112 9.29 4.81 -7.99
C TRP A 112 10.57 5.59 -8.29
N ILE A 113 11.65 5.32 -7.56
CA ILE A 113 12.96 5.96 -7.79
C ILE A 113 13.45 5.69 -9.21
N ARG A 114 13.36 4.43 -9.67
CA ARG A 114 13.73 4.06 -11.03
C ARG A 114 12.82 4.70 -12.08
N ALA A 115 11.50 4.78 -11.85
CA ALA A 115 10.57 5.44 -12.76
C ALA A 115 10.93 6.92 -12.96
N LYS A 116 11.23 7.64 -11.86
CA LYS A 116 11.62 9.04 -11.88
C LYS A 116 12.95 9.28 -12.59
N TYR A 117 14.01 8.64 -12.11
CA TYR A 117 15.38 9.07 -12.44
C TYR A 117 16.07 8.19 -13.48
N GLU A 118 15.76 6.89 -13.53
CA GLU A 118 16.37 5.94 -14.48
C GLU A 118 15.61 5.93 -15.80
N ARG A 119 14.27 5.85 -15.74
CA ARG A 119 13.42 5.68 -16.93
C ARG A 119 12.80 6.99 -17.42
N GLY A 120 12.82 8.03 -16.57
CA GLY A 120 12.26 9.35 -16.90
C GLY A 120 10.80 9.25 -17.36
N GLU A 121 9.98 8.48 -16.64
CA GLU A 121 8.60 8.17 -17.03
C GLU A 121 7.68 9.39 -16.93
N PHE A 122 8.01 10.37 -16.06
CA PHE A 122 7.15 11.52 -15.75
C PHE A 122 7.75 12.87 -16.13
N LEU A 123 8.76 12.87 -17.01
CA LEU A 123 9.31 14.12 -17.58
C LEU A 123 8.25 14.80 -18.47
N ASP A 124 8.28 16.12 -18.56
CA ASP A 124 7.32 16.92 -19.35
C ASP A 124 7.31 16.57 -20.85
N THR A 125 8.42 16.02 -21.36
CA THR A 125 8.54 15.56 -22.75
C THR A 125 7.82 14.24 -23.04
N ARG A 126 7.28 13.56 -22.03
CA ARG A 126 6.55 12.30 -22.19
C ARG A 126 5.06 12.57 -22.41
N VAL A 127 4.45 11.83 -23.34
CA VAL A 127 3.01 11.88 -23.58
C VAL A 127 2.29 11.18 -22.42
N CYS A 128 1.34 11.86 -21.80
CA CYS A 128 0.41 11.22 -20.86
C CYS A 128 -0.39 10.15 -21.60
N GLN A 129 -0.27 8.90 -21.18
CA GLN A 129 -1.09 7.83 -21.73
C GLN A 129 -2.54 8.00 -21.27
N ASP A 130 -3.48 7.78 -22.17
CA ASP A 130 -4.89 7.70 -21.84
C ASP A 130 -5.13 6.58 -20.79
N PRO A 131 -5.94 6.81 -19.73
CA PRO A 131 -6.19 5.82 -18.69
C PRO A 131 -6.74 4.47 -19.18
N CYS A 132 -7.49 4.44 -20.28
CA CYS A 132 -8.02 3.18 -20.83
C CYS A 132 -6.88 2.34 -21.45
N SER A 133 -5.95 3.01 -22.13
CA SER A 133 -4.74 2.38 -22.67
C SER A 133 -3.78 1.96 -21.56
N ALA A 134 -3.52 2.85 -20.59
CA ALA A 134 -2.65 2.56 -19.45
C ALA A 134 -3.23 1.50 -18.49
N GLY A 135 -4.57 1.41 -18.43
CA GLY A 135 -5.29 0.43 -17.62
C GLY A 135 -5.53 -0.90 -18.33
N SER A 136 -5.15 -1.05 -19.60
CA SER A 136 -5.24 -2.33 -20.30
C SER A 136 -3.87 -3.00 -20.36
N ARG A 137 -3.77 -4.24 -19.90
CA ARG A 137 -2.50 -4.98 -19.82
C ARG A 137 -2.73 -6.47 -19.98
N GLU A 138 -1.85 -7.12 -20.73
CA GLU A 138 -1.79 -8.57 -20.84
C GLU A 138 -0.41 -9.08 -20.41
N GLY A 139 -0.36 -10.24 -19.77
CA GLY A 139 0.90 -10.89 -19.41
C GLY A 139 0.73 -12.01 -18.39
N CYS A 140 1.85 -12.66 -18.09
CA CYS A 140 1.87 -13.76 -17.14
C CYS A 140 2.17 -13.28 -15.72
N LEU A 141 1.46 -13.81 -14.73
CA LEU A 141 1.82 -13.69 -13.32
C LEU A 141 1.90 -15.08 -12.68
N TRP A 142 2.79 -15.22 -11.70
CA TRP A 142 2.82 -16.39 -10.84
C TRP A 142 1.69 -16.26 -9.83
N LYS A 143 0.72 -17.17 -9.87
CA LYS A 143 -0.49 -17.11 -9.03
C LYS A 143 -0.56 -18.29 -8.08
N LEU A 144 -0.83 -18.03 -6.80
CA LEU A 144 -1.06 -19.06 -5.80
C LEU A 144 -2.36 -19.84 -6.08
N GLY A 145 -2.24 -21.16 -6.13
CA GLY A 145 -3.36 -22.09 -6.28
C GLY A 145 -4.18 -22.23 -4.99
N LYS A 146 -5.51 -22.35 -5.11
CA LYS A 146 -6.44 -22.47 -3.96
C LYS A 146 -6.18 -23.73 -3.12
N VAL A 147 -5.97 -24.88 -3.77
CA VAL A 147 -5.91 -26.20 -3.11
C VAL A 147 -4.47 -26.63 -2.86
N ARG A 148 -3.66 -26.69 -3.93
CA ARG A 148 -2.27 -27.16 -3.85
C ARG A 148 -1.31 -26.17 -3.18
N ARG A 149 -1.75 -24.93 -2.91
CA ARG A 149 -0.95 -23.84 -2.33
C ARG A 149 0.43 -23.66 -2.98
N GLN A 150 0.53 -23.91 -4.28
CA GLN A 150 1.72 -23.67 -5.10
C GLN A 150 1.45 -22.53 -6.07
N PHE A 151 2.48 -21.73 -6.32
CA PHE A 151 2.45 -20.73 -7.37
C PHE A 151 2.58 -21.39 -8.73
N GLN A 152 1.73 -20.97 -9.67
CA GLN A 152 1.78 -21.43 -11.03
C GLN A 152 1.58 -20.24 -11.97
N LYS A 153 2.33 -20.21 -13.07
CA LYS A 153 2.22 -19.17 -14.09
C LYS A 153 0.82 -19.20 -14.72
N ARG A 154 0.19 -18.03 -14.83
CA ARG A 154 -1.15 -17.81 -15.40
C ARG A 154 -1.13 -16.57 -16.27
N GLN A 155 -1.80 -16.64 -17.42
CA GLN A 155 -2.02 -15.47 -18.24
C GLN A 155 -3.14 -14.63 -17.62
N PHE A 156 -2.89 -13.34 -17.47
CA PHE A 156 -3.84 -12.33 -17.02
C PHE A 156 -4.07 -11.33 -18.16
N LEU A 157 -5.31 -10.87 -18.27
CA LEU A 157 -5.74 -9.83 -19.18
C LEU A 157 -6.59 -8.84 -18.39
N LEU A 158 -6.07 -7.64 -18.19
CA LEU A 158 -6.79 -6.50 -17.66
C LEU A 158 -7.26 -5.66 -18.85
N SER A 159 -8.56 -5.40 -18.94
CA SER A 159 -9.14 -4.52 -19.95
C SER A 159 -9.92 -3.42 -19.25
N ALA A 160 -9.38 -2.20 -19.29
CA ALA A 160 -10.04 -1.04 -18.69
C ALA A 160 -11.32 -0.70 -19.46
N GLY A 161 -11.30 -0.82 -20.79
CA GLY A 161 -12.47 -0.53 -21.64
C GLY A 161 -13.62 -1.52 -21.44
N GLU A 162 -13.32 -2.81 -21.20
CA GLU A 162 -14.36 -3.79 -20.83
C GLU A 162 -14.72 -3.75 -19.34
N GLY A 163 -13.99 -3.00 -18.51
CA GLY A 163 -14.21 -2.95 -17.07
C GLY A 163 -13.98 -4.29 -16.34
N VAL A 164 -13.09 -5.14 -16.87
CA VAL A 164 -12.83 -6.48 -16.30
C VAL A 164 -11.35 -6.89 -16.31
N MET A 165 -10.97 -7.72 -15.34
CA MET A 165 -9.73 -8.49 -15.30
C MET A 165 -10.03 -9.99 -15.43
N LYS A 166 -9.38 -10.66 -16.38
CA LYS A 166 -9.54 -12.09 -16.66
C LYS A 166 -8.23 -12.80 -16.37
N TYR A 167 -8.30 -14.07 -15.98
CA TYR A 167 -7.12 -14.93 -16.01
C TYR A 167 -7.46 -16.32 -16.53
N TYR A 168 -6.47 -16.95 -17.16
CA TYR A 168 -6.63 -18.19 -17.88
C TYR A 168 -5.80 -19.29 -17.24
N SER A 169 -6.36 -20.50 -17.14
CA SER A 169 -5.60 -21.70 -16.81
C SER A 169 -5.18 -22.42 -18.09
N LYS A 170 -4.05 -23.15 -18.06
CA LYS A 170 -3.56 -23.93 -19.20
C LYS A 170 -4.59 -24.91 -19.77
N GLU A 171 -5.52 -25.37 -18.95
CA GLU A 171 -6.48 -26.43 -19.27
C GLU A 171 -7.86 -25.90 -19.74
N SER A 172 -8.10 -24.58 -19.69
CA SER A 172 -9.44 -24.02 -19.93
C SER A 172 -9.58 -23.40 -21.32
N ARG A 173 -10.64 -23.76 -22.05
CA ARG A 173 -11.01 -23.13 -23.33
C ARG A 173 -11.43 -21.65 -23.20
N GLY A 174 -11.71 -21.18 -21.99
CA GLY A 174 -12.10 -19.80 -21.68
C GLY A 174 -11.43 -19.27 -20.40
N PRO A 175 -11.77 -18.04 -19.97
CA PRO A 175 -11.24 -17.47 -18.75
C PRO A 175 -11.65 -18.31 -17.53
N LYS A 176 -10.70 -18.56 -16.64
CA LYS A 176 -10.96 -19.29 -15.38
C LYS A 176 -11.71 -18.43 -14.37
N ALA A 177 -11.55 -17.11 -14.44
CA ALA A 177 -12.37 -16.13 -13.75
C ALA A 177 -12.42 -14.84 -14.58
N VAL A 178 -13.55 -14.13 -14.45
CA VAL A 178 -13.77 -12.78 -14.95
C VAL A 178 -14.08 -11.92 -13.72
N ILE A 179 -13.29 -10.89 -13.49
CA ILE A 179 -13.31 -10.09 -12.27
C ILE A 179 -13.71 -8.66 -12.65
N SER A 180 -14.80 -8.15 -12.10
CA SER A 180 -15.24 -6.77 -12.35
C SER A 180 -14.27 -5.77 -11.70
N ILE A 181 -13.91 -4.71 -12.43
CA ILE A 181 -13.10 -3.60 -11.92
C ILE A 181 -13.79 -2.88 -10.76
N GLU A 182 -15.12 -2.89 -10.70
CA GLU A 182 -15.90 -2.27 -9.62
C GLU A 182 -15.50 -2.78 -8.22
N THR A 183 -15.29 -4.09 -8.10
CA THR A 183 -14.99 -4.73 -6.79
C THR A 183 -13.52 -5.10 -6.65
N LEU A 184 -12.74 -4.94 -7.71
CA LEU A 184 -11.31 -5.23 -7.73
C LEU A 184 -10.55 -4.27 -6.81
N ASN A 185 -9.72 -4.81 -5.94
CA ASN A 185 -8.72 -4.09 -5.18
C ASN A 185 -7.36 -4.79 -5.28
N ALA A 186 -6.27 -4.06 -5.11
CA ALA A 186 -4.92 -4.59 -5.12
C ALA A 186 -4.06 -3.88 -4.07
N MET A 187 -3.21 -4.65 -3.39
CA MET A 187 -2.29 -4.13 -2.37
C MET A 187 -1.05 -5.02 -2.26
N PHE A 188 0.12 -4.42 -2.05
CA PHE A 188 1.36 -5.17 -1.86
C PHE A 188 1.39 -5.81 -0.47
N GLN A 189 1.75 -7.10 -0.42
CA GLN A 189 1.67 -7.96 0.77
C GLN A 189 2.90 -8.86 0.85
N VAL A 190 4.08 -8.25 0.82
CA VAL A 190 5.37 -8.94 0.65
C VAL A 190 5.71 -9.89 1.80
N GLU A 191 5.42 -9.50 3.03
CA GLU A 191 5.64 -10.34 4.23
C GLU A 191 4.67 -11.52 4.26
N LYS A 192 3.38 -11.26 4.06
CA LYS A 192 2.31 -12.26 4.07
C LYS A 192 2.53 -13.35 3.02
N THR A 193 3.01 -12.95 1.84
CA THR A 193 3.26 -13.85 0.72
C THR A 193 4.63 -14.53 0.79
N GLY A 194 5.57 -14.01 1.60
CA GLY A 194 6.95 -14.45 1.63
C GLY A 194 7.73 -14.13 0.34
N HIS A 195 7.28 -13.17 -0.45
CA HIS A 195 7.93 -12.77 -1.71
C HIS A 195 8.05 -11.24 -1.80
N ASN A 196 9.22 -10.74 -2.19
CA ASN A 196 9.51 -9.29 -2.29
C ASN A 196 8.60 -8.52 -3.27
N HIS A 197 7.85 -9.24 -4.10
CA HIS A 197 6.99 -8.76 -5.18
C HIS A 197 5.56 -9.30 -5.03
N GLY A 198 5.20 -9.77 -3.83
CA GLY A 198 3.88 -10.32 -3.57
C GLY A 198 2.80 -9.25 -3.59
N LEU A 199 1.84 -9.41 -4.48
CA LEU A 199 0.65 -8.58 -4.62
C LEU A 199 -0.58 -9.41 -4.24
N GLN A 200 -1.41 -8.88 -3.34
CA GLN A 200 -2.73 -9.42 -3.04
C GLN A 200 -3.75 -8.66 -3.88
N ILE A 201 -4.50 -9.39 -4.71
CA ILE A 201 -5.66 -8.89 -5.43
C ILE A 201 -6.90 -9.45 -4.72
N THR A 202 -7.85 -8.58 -4.39
CA THR A 202 -9.13 -8.97 -3.81
C THR A 202 -10.28 -8.54 -4.71
N TYR A 203 -11.35 -9.33 -4.71
CA TYR A 203 -12.59 -9.00 -5.42
C TYR A 203 -13.77 -9.73 -4.79
N ILE A 204 -14.98 -9.32 -5.12
CA ILE A 204 -16.20 -9.97 -4.65
C ILE A 204 -16.69 -10.95 -5.72
N THR A 205 -16.98 -12.18 -5.31
CA THR A 205 -17.61 -13.22 -6.15
C THR A 205 -18.59 -14.00 -5.28
N ASP A 206 -19.80 -14.23 -5.79
CA ASP A 206 -20.87 -14.94 -5.07
C ASP A 206 -21.12 -14.37 -3.65
N GLY A 207 -21.05 -13.05 -3.51
CA GLY A 207 -21.23 -12.34 -2.24
C GLY A 207 -20.08 -12.52 -1.23
N GLN A 208 -18.95 -13.11 -1.63
CA GLN A 208 -17.80 -13.35 -0.75
C GLN A 208 -16.51 -12.70 -1.28
N THR A 209 -15.67 -12.22 -0.36
CA THR A 209 -14.33 -11.74 -0.68
C THR A 209 -13.42 -12.89 -1.09
N ARG A 210 -12.88 -12.78 -2.30
CA ARG A 210 -11.89 -13.70 -2.87
C ARG A 210 -10.52 -13.04 -2.87
N ASN A 211 -9.52 -13.76 -2.36
CA ASN A 211 -8.11 -13.39 -2.46
C ASN A 211 -7.42 -14.15 -3.60
N LEU A 212 -6.63 -13.41 -4.38
CA LEU A 212 -5.58 -13.93 -5.24
C LEU A 212 -4.24 -13.39 -4.73
N PHE A 213 -3.28 -14.29 -4.56
CA PHE A 213 -1.89 -13.91 -4.28
C PHE A 213 -1.09 -14.15 -5.54
N VAL A 214 -0.46 -13.10 -6.05
CA VAL A 214 0.32 -13.12 -7.28
C VAL A 214 1.67 -12.45 -7.08
N TYR A 215 2.64 -12.81 -7.90
CA TYR A 215 3.90 -12.08 -8.02
C TYR A 215 4.42 -12.13 -9.45
N HIS A 216 5.42 -11.30 -9.71
CA HIS A 216 6.27 -11.38 -10.89
C HIS A 216 7.75 -11.37 -10.46
N GLU A 217 8.63 -11.98 -11.24
CA GLU A 217 10.07 -12.03 -10.94
C GLU A 217 10.70 -10.64 -11.06
N SER A 218 10.29 -9.86 -12.06
CA SER A 218 10.62 -8.43 -12.17
C SER A 218 9.74 -7.56 -11.27
N GLY A 219 10.39 -6.74 -10.44
CA GLY A 219 9.74 -5.74 -9.61
C GLY A 219 9.03 -4.65 -10.44
N LYS A 220 9.60 -4.26 -11.58
CA LYS A 220 8.97 -3.32 -12.51
C LYS A 220 7.63 -3.86 -13.00
N GLU A 221 7.62 -5.10 -13.48
CA GLU A 221 6.41 -5.70 -14.04
C GLU A 221 5.26 -5.78 -13.03
N ILE A 222 5.53 -6.18 -11.78
CA ILE A 222 4.47 -6.24 -10.78
C ILE A 222 3.95 -4.85 -10.38
N VAL A 223 4.82 -3.84 -10.34
CA VAL A 223 4.43 -2.46 -10.05
C VAL A 223 3.65 -1.86 -11.22
N ASP A 224 4.03 -2.18 -12.45
CA ASP A 224 3.27 -1.80 -13.64
C ASP A 224 1.88 -2.46 -13.65
N TRP A 225 1.77 -3.74 -13.28
CA TRP A 225 0.46 -4.41 -13.08
C TRP A 225 -0.38 -3.70 -12.03
N PHE A 226 0.22 -3.34 -10.89
CA PHE A 226 -0.47 -2.59 -9.84
C PHE A 226 -0.96 -1.22 -10.32
N ASN A 227 -0.11 -0.46 -11.04
CA ASN A 227 -0.50 0.83 -11.58
C ASN A 227 -1.49 0.73 -12.75
N ALA A 228 -1.47 -0.35 -13.54
CA ALA A 228 -2.48 -0.62 -14.56
C ALA A 228 -3.85 -0.93 -13.93
N ILE A 229 -3.89 -1.73 -12.85
CA ILE A 229 -5.10 -1.94 -12.05
C ILE A 229 -5.62 -0.61 -11.52
N ARG A 230 -4.72 0.23 -11.00
CA ARG A 230 -5.07 1.58 -10.53
C ARG A 230 -5.60 2.48 -11.65
N ALA A 231 -5.02 2.44 -12.84
CA ALA A 231 -5.51 3.19 -14.01
C ALA A 231 -6.91 2.74 -14.43
N ALA A 232 -7.16 1.43 -14.52
CA ALA A 232 -8.47 0.88 -14.83
C ALA A 232 -9.53 1.26 -13.77
N ARG A 233 -9.16 1.16 -12.48
CA ARG A 233 -10.00 1.60 -11.36
C ARG A 233 -10.30 3.10 -11.40
N TYR A 234 -9.29 3.92 -11.67
CA TYR A 234 -9.45 5.36 -11.80
C TYR A 234 -10.40 5.71 -12.97
N HIS A 235 -10.21 5.09 -14.13
CA HIS A 235 -11.10 5.27 -15.27
C HIS A 235 -12.56 4.90 -14.93
N TYR A 236 -12.78 3.74 -14.31
CA TYR A 236 -14.09 3.33 -13.80
C TYR A 236 -14.68 4.38 -12.86
N LEU A 237 -13.92 4.85 -11.86
CA LEU A 237 -14.40 5.84 -10.90
C LEU A 237 -14.75 7.19 -11.55
N ARG A 238 -13.96 7.64 -12.53
CA ARG A 238 -14.25 8.89 -13.27
C ARG A 238 -15.54 8.80 -14.08
N ILE A 239 -15.85 7.63 -14.65
CA ILE A 239 -17.09 7.40 -15.41
C ILE A 239 -18.28 7.26 -14.46
N THR A 240 -18.13 6.46 -13.40
CA THR A 240 -19.23 6.16 -12.46
C THR A 240 -19.57 7.37 -11.57
N PHE A 241 -18.59 8.21 -11.25
CA PHE A 241 -18.74 9.37 -10.37
C PHE A 241 -18.22 10.66 -11.04
N PRO A 242 -18.85 11.12 -12.14
CA PRO A 242 -18.32 12.23 -12.95
C PRO A 242 -18.32 13.57 -12.19
N ASN A 243 -19.23 13.72 -11.22
CA ASN A 243 -19.38 14.93 -10.42
C ASN A 243 -18.47 14.97 -9.19
N VAL A 244 -17.78 13.87 -8.87
CA VAL A 244 -16.88 13.82 -7.70
C VAL A 244 -15.52 14.38 -8.09
N PRO A 245 -14.96 15.35 -7.32
CA PRO A 245 -13.63 15.88 -7.58
C PRO A 245 -12.56 14.78 -7.60
N GLU A 246 -11.58 14.92 -8.49
CA GLU A 246 -10.50 13.93 -8.63
C GLU A 246 -9.76 13.62 -7.31
N PRO A 247 -9.41 14.61 -6.46
CA PRO A 247 -8.72 14.35 -5.20
C PRO A 247 -9.51 13.43 -4.25
N GLU A 248 -10.84 13.42 -4.32
CA GLU A 248 -11.69 12.53 -3.52
C GLU A 248 -11.77 11.11 -4.10
N LEU A 249 -11.50 10.95 -5.40
CA LEU A 249 -11.48 9.64 -6.07
C LEU A 249 -10.14 8.91 -5.87
N ILE A 250 -9.02 9.63 -5.81
CA ILE A 250 -7.67 9.04 -5.70
C ILE A 250 -7.54 8.03 -4.54
N PRO A 251 -8.03 8.32 -3.32
CA PRO A 251 -7.98 7.37 -2.22
C PRO A 251 -8.82 6.10 -2.44
N ARG A 252 -9.82 6.13 -3.34
CA ARG A 252 -10.76 5.03 -3.62
C ARG A 252 -10.29 4.09 -4.74
N ILE A 253 -9.20 4.44 -5.44
CA ILE A 253 -8.66 3.67 -6.56
C ILE A 253 -8.25 2.26 -6.10
N THR A 254 -7.34 2.19 -5.13
CA THR A 254 -6.93 0.96 -4.43
C THR A 254 -6.73 1.26 -2.96
N ARG A 255 -6.88 0.24 -2.12
CA ARG A 255 -6.97 0.36 -0.67
C ARG A 255 -6.05 -0.64 0.02
N ASN A 256 -5.42 -0.20 1.10
CA ASN A 256 -4.68 -1.07 2.00
C ASN A 256 -5.55 -1.40 3.22
N PHE A 257 -5.35 -2.56 3.83
CA PHE A 257 -5.91 -2.84 5.14
C PHE A 257 -5.24 -1.94 6.18
N VAL A 258 -6.04 -1.28 7.01
CA VAL A 258 -5.52 -0.41 8.09
C VAL A 258 -4.90 -1.23 9.22
N LYS A 259 -5.38 -2.47 9.40
CA LYS A 259 -4.81 -3.41 10.36
C LYS A 259 -5.03 -4.85 9.96
N GLU A 260 -4.01 -5.67 10.21
CA GLU A 260 -4.09 -7.11 10.05
C GLU A 260 -3.40 -7.85 11.21
N GLY A 261 -3.79 -9.10 11.43
CA GLY A 261 -3.17 -9.92 12.46
C GLY A 261 -4.06 -11.03 12.99
N TYR A 262 -3.50 -11.86 13.85
CA TYR A 262 -4.25 -12.92 14.52
C TYR A 262 -5.02 -12.39 15.74
N MET A 263 -6.26 -12.87 15.87
CA MET A 263 -7.04 -12.81 17.11
C MET A 263 -7.81 -14.14 17.27
N GLU A 264 -8.17 -14.51 18.49
CA GLU A 264 -9.13 -15.60 18.70
C GLU A 264 -10.55 -15.04 18.68
N LYS A 265 -11.52 -15.80 18.14
CA LYS A 265 -12.94 -15.45 18.19
C LYS A 265 -13.81 -16.63 18.60
N THR A 266 -14.93 -16.36 19.26
CA THR A 266 -16.00 -17.35 19.50
C THR A 266 -17.11 -17.25 18.45
N GLY A 267 -18.11 -18.14 18.52
CA GLY A 267 -19.28 -18.17 17.65
C GLY A 267 -20.40 -17.22 18.10
N PRO A 268 -21.52 -17.17 17.35
CA PRO A 268 -22.63 -16.26 17.63
C PRO A 268 -23.26 -16.46 19.01
N LYS A 269 -23.25 -17.70 19.53
CA LYS A 269 -23.84 -18.01 20.85
C LYS A 269 -22.86 -17.74 22.00
N GLN A 270 -21.61 -17.41 21.68
CA GLN A 270 -20.51 -17.19 22.62
C GLN A 270 -20.25 -18.38 23.57
N LYS A 271 -20.76 -19.56 23.21
CA LYS A 271 -20.55 -20.83 23.94
C LYS A 271 -19.58 -21.74 23.19
N GLU A 272 -19.34 -21.45 21.92
CA GLU A 272 -18.41 -22.18 21.08
C GLU A 272 -16.97 -21.92 21.52
N ALA A 273 -16.10 -22.92 21.34
CA ALA A 273 -14.69 -22.75 21.60
C ALA A 273 -14.09 -21.61 20.77
N PHE A 274 -13.20 -20.83 21.39
CA PHE A 274 -12.43 -19.80 20.70
C PHE A 274 -11.54 -20.43 19.63
N LYS A 275 -11.48 -19.80 18.46
CA LYS A 275 -10.65 -20.23 17.34
C LYS A 275 -9.80 -19.06 16.86
N VAL A 276 -8.50 -19.30 16.70
CA VAL A 276 -7.56 -18.35 16.09
C VAL A 276 -7.95 -18.09 14.63
N ARG A 277 -8.02 -16.83 14.23
CA ARG A 277 -8.30 -16.38 12.86
C ARG A 277 -7.38 -15.23 12.49
N TRP A 278 -7.04 -15.15 11.20
CA TRP A 278 -6.37 -13.98 10.63
C TRP A 278 -7.41 -12.94 10.27
N PHE A 279 -7.31 -11.73 10.80
CA PHE A 279 -8.22 -10.63 10.55
C PHE A 279 -7.58 -9.58 9.64
N CYS A 280 -8.40 -8.98 8.79
CA CYS A 280 -8.07 -7.85 7.94
C CYS A 280 -9.15 -6.78 8.12
N LEU A 281 -8.76 -5.58 8.53
CA LEU A 281 -9.65 -4.43 8.66
C LEU A 281 -9.49 -3.50 7.45
N ASP A 282 -10.55 -3.37 6.66
CA ASP A 282 -10.67 -2.40 5.58
C ASP A 282 -11.51 -1.22 6.07
N SER A 283 -10.92 -0.04 6.20
CA SER A 283 -11.62 1.14 6.71
C SER A 283 -12.58 1.74 5.69
N GLN A 284 -12.27 1.67 4.39
CA GLN A 284 -13.12 2.30 3.36
C GLN A 284 -14.36 1.44 3.07
N GLU A 285 -14.20 0.12 3.04
CA GLU A 285 -15.34 -0.81 2.96
C GLU A 285 -15.98 -1.08 4.32
N ARG A 286 -15.39 -0.53 5.40
CA ARG A 286 -15.83 -0.68 6.80
C ARG A 286 -16.06 -2.13 7.20
N ASN A 287 -15.17 -3.03 6.77
CA ASN A 287 -15.31 -4.46 6.95
C ASN A 287 -14.14 -5.05 7.73
N LEU A 288 -14.45 -5.81 8.78
CA LEU A 288 -13.52 -6.69 9.46
C LEU A 288 -13.71 -8.12 8.93
N ILE A 289 -12.79 -8.54 8.06
CA ILE A 289 -12.83 -9.82 7.35
C ILE A 289 -11.91 -10.79 8.09
N TYR A 290 -12.33 -12.06 8.23
CA TYR A 290 -11.51 -13.06 8.91
C TYR A 290 -11.34 -14.37 8.12
N PHE A 291 -10.15 -14.94 8.22
CA PHE A 291 -9.69 -16.12 7.50
C PHE A 291 -9.17 -17.20 8.46
N LYS A 292 -9.12 -18.46 8.02
CA LYS A 292 -8.47 -19.50 8.83
C LYS A 292 -6.94 -19.32 8.79
N ASN A 293 -6.40 -19.03 7.61
CA ASN A 293 -5.00 -18.67 7.38
C ASN A 293 -4.90 -17.39 6.52
N PRO A 294 -3.81 -16.62 6.64
CA PRO A 294 -3.64 -15.34 5.92
C PRO A 294 -3.65 -15.47 4.40
N LEU A 295 -3.24 -16.64 3.86
CA LEU A 295 -3.19 -16.91 2.42
C LEU A 295 -4.41 -17.69 1.91
N ASP A 296 -5.48 -17.79 2.71
CA ASP A 296 -6.70 -18.46 2.26
C ASP A 296 -7.36 -17.66 1.13
N ALA A 297 -7.90 -18.41 0.17
CA ALA A 297 -8.53 -17.84 -1.01
C ALA A 297 -9.88 -17.18 -0.71
N PHE A 298 -10.57 -17.58 0.36
CA PHE A 298 -11.91 -17.08 0.72
C PHE A 298 -11.98 -16.78 2.22
N ALA A 299 -12.72 -15.73 2.56
CA ALA A 299 -13.02 -15.40 3.94
C ALA A 299 -13.89 -16.49 4.60
N GLN A 300 -13.71 -16.67 5.90
CA GLN A 300 -14.62 -17.47 6.74
C GLN A 300 -15.85 -16.65 7.17
N GLY A 301 -15.77 -15.34 7.04
CA GLY A 301 -16.85 -14.39 7.26
C GLY A 301 -16.30 -12.97 7.36
N GLN A 302 -17.23 -12.03 7.48
CA GLN A 302 -16.94 -10.62 7.60
C GLN A 302 -17.91 -9.97 8.57
N VAL A 303 -17.50 -8.82 9.12
CA VAL A 303 -18.30 -8.01 10.01
C VAL A 303 -18.27 -6.58 9.46
N TYR A 304 -19.44 -6.06 9.11
CA TYR A 304 -19.57 -4.64 8.81
C TYR A 304 -19.44 -3.84 10.10
N ILE A 305 -18.65 -2.78 10.08
CA ILE A 305 -18.40 -1.88 11.21
C ILE A 305 -19.08 -0.55 10.90
N GLY A 306 -20.26 -0.35 11.50
CA GLY A 306 -21.01 0.89 11.39
C GLY A 306 -20.47 1.98 12.30
N ARG A 307 -21.16 3.12 12.33
CA ARG A 307 -20.77 4.30 13.10
C ARG A 307 -21.26 4.21 14.54
N ARG A 308 -20.72 5.09 15.40
CA ARG A 308 -21.10 5.13 16.82
C ARG A 308 -22.57 5.45 17.04
N ASP A 309 -23.13 6.37 16.26
CA ASP A 309 -24.55 6.73 16.26
C ASP A 309 -25.46 5.59 15.75
N GLU A 310 -24.90 4.65 14.99
CA GLU A 310 -25.57 3.43 14.53
C GLU A 310 -25.50 2.28 15.55
N GLY A 311 -25.00 2.52 16.77
CA GLY A 311 -24.91 1.53 17.84
C GLY A 311 -23.69 0.61 17.76
N TYR A 312 -22.62 1.04 17.07
CA TYR A 312 -21.34 0.34 17.05
C TYR A 312 -20.38 0.91 18.11
N GLU A 313 -19.73 0.01 18.84
CA GLU A 313 -18.80 0.36 19.92
C GLU A 313 -17.73 -0.71 20.07
N VAL A 314 -16.55 -0.33 20.55
CA VAL A 314 -15.47 -1.25 20.92
C VAL A 314 -15.13 -1.04 22.39
N ARG A 315 -15.20 -2.13 23.16
CA ARG A 315 -14.91 -2.18 24.60
C ARG A 315 -13.75 -3.14 24.89
N ASP A 316 -13.07 -2.94 26.01
CA ASP A 316 -12.02 -3.81 26.55
C ASP A 316 -12.54 -4.81 27.61
N ASP A 317 -13.86 -4.92 27.73
CA ASP A 317 -14.55 -5.79 28.68
C ASP A 317 -14.99 -7.13 28.05
N LEU A 318 -15.45 -8.04 28.92
CA LEU A 318 -16.12 -9.27 28.52
C LEU A 318 -17.63 -9.13 28.74
N PRO A 319 -18.48 -9.61 27.81
CA PRO A 319 -19.91 -9.72 28.08
C PRO A 319 -20.14 -10.64 29.28
N GLN A 320 -21.13 -10.33 30.12
CA GLN A 320 -21.40 -11.06 31.37
C GLN A 320 -21.57 -12.59 31.20
N LYS A 321 -21.93 -13.04 29.98
CA LYS A 321 -22.19 -14.45 29.65
C LYS A 321 -20.94 -15.21 29.20
N VAL A 322 -19.80 -14.55 29.06
CA VAL A 322 -18.56 -15.15 28.53
C VAL A 322 -17.53 -15.30 29.64
N CYS A 323 -17.10 -16.54 29.89
CA CYS A 323 -16.04 -16.82 30.85
C CYS A 323 -14.77 -17.27 30.10
N VAL A 324 -13.68 -16.54 30.29
CA VAL A 324 -12.36 -16.88 29.75
C VAL A 324 -11.49 -17.39 30.90
N LYS A 325 -10.92 -18.59 30.77
CA LYS A 325 -10.18 -19.28 31.85
C LYS A 325 -8.90 -18.55 32.33
N LYS A 326 -8.47 -17.47 31.68
CA LYS A 326 -7.26 -16.69 32.00
C LYS A 326 -7.53 -15.20 31.77
N LYS A 327 -6.86 -14.31 32.52
CA LYS A 327 -6.73 -12.88 32.19
C LYS A 327 -5.99 -12.74 30.85
N LYS A 328 -6.73 -12.79 29.75
CA LYS A 328 -6.23 -12.49 28.42
C LYS A 328 -6.76 -11.11 28.00
N PRO A 329 -6.04 -10.35 27.17
CA PRO A 329 -6.53 -9.11 26.60
C PRO A 329 -7.74 -9.38 25.68
N VAL A 330 -8.88 -8.75 25.95
CA VAL A 330 -10.15 -8.99 25.26
C VAL A 330 -10.64 -7.74 24.54
N ILE A 331 -11.29 -7.91 23.41
CA ILE A 331 -12.00 -6.85 22.70
C ILE A 331 -13.44 -7.30 22.49
N THR A 332 -14.40 -6.48 22.89
CA THR A 332 -15.82 -6.66 22.57
C THR A 332 -16.24 -5.62 21.54
N LEU A 333 -16.51 -6.08 20.31
CA LEU A 333 -17.09 -5.26 19.25
C LEU A 333 -18.61 -5.41 19.28
N VAL A 334 -19.28 -4.34 19.68
CA VAL A 334 -20.74 -4.24 19.71
C VAL A 334 -21.24 -3.84 18.34
N THR A 335 -22.28 -4.54 17.89
CA THR A 335 -23.05 -4.20 16.68
C THR A 335 -24.54 -4.26 17.03
N PRO A 336 -25.43 -3.63 16.24
CA PRO A 336 -26.88 -3.68 16.49
C PRO A 336 -27.48 -5.09 16.54
N VAL A 337 -26.83 -6.04 15.87
CA VAL A 337 -27.35 -7.41 15.73
C VAL A 337 -26.74 -8.35 16.77
N ARG A 338 -25.47 -8.16 17.13
CA ARG A 338 -24.77 -8.99 18.12
C ARG A 338 -23.46 -8.38 18.62
N GLU A 339 -22.95 -8.92 19.71
CA GLU A 339 -21.59 -8.67 20.19
C GLU A 339 -20.60 -9.73 19.70
N PHE A 340 -19.44 -9.28 19.22
CA PHE A 340 -18.32 -10.12 18.85
C PHE A 340 -17.23 -10.01 19.91
N VAL A 341 -16.77 -11.17 20.39
CA VAL A 341 -15.69 -11.24 21.39
C VAL A 341 -14.42 -11.75 20.73
N PHE A 342 -13.36 -10.96 20.85
CA PHE A 342 -12.03 -11.26 20.35
C PHE A 342 -11.02 -11.34 21.48
N ILE A 343 -10.04 -12.22 21.35
CA ILE A 343 -8.92 -12.32 22.29
C ILE A 343 -7.63 -12.02 21.54
N CYS A 344 -6.83 -11.10 22.08
CA CYS A 344 -5.53 -10.73 21.54
C CYS A 344 -4.40 -11.47 22.28
N ASP A 345 -3.23 -11.49 21.64
CA ASP A 345 -2.05 -12.18 22.16
C ASP A 345 -1.41 -11.44 23.35
N ASN A 346 -1.45 -10.10 23.34
CA ASN A 346 -0.94 -9.22 24.41
C ASN A 346 -1.64 -7.85 24.39
N ASP A 347 -1.52 -7.09 25.48
CA ASP A 347 -2.18 -5.79 25.67
C ASP A 347 -1.78 -4.76 24.61
N ARG A 348 -0.53 -4.81 24.11
CA ARG A 348 -0.10 -3.96 23.00
C ARG A 348 -0.92 -4.23 21.75
N LYS A 349 -1.09 -5.50 21.37
CA LYS A 349 -1.91 -5.89 20.20
C LYS A 349 -3.38 -5.56 20.40
N GLN A 350 -3.90 -5.73 21.61
CA GLN A 350 -5.26 -5.32 21.97
C GLN A 350 -5.46 -3.83 21.71
N LYS A 351 -4.59 -2.98 22.28
CA LYS A 351 -4.64 -1.53 22.10
C LYS A 351 -4.57 -1.14 20.63
N GLU A 352 -3.60 -1.67 19.88
CA GLU A 352 -3.51 -1.38 18.45
C GLU A 352 -4.77 -1.78 17.66
N TRP A 353 -5.45 -2.86 18.05
CA TRP A 353 -6.71 -3.30 17.40
C TRP A 353 -7.89 -2.41 17.78
N MET A 354 -7.98 -2.03 19.06
CA MET A 354 -9.01 -1.12 19.54
C MET A 354 -8.87 0.26 18.90
N ASP A 355 -7.65 0.79 18.81
CA ASP A 355 -7.38 2.09 18.18
C ASP A 355 -7.84 2.06 16.70
N ALA A 356 -7.46 1.02 15.95
CA ALA A 356 -7.85 0.88 14.55
C ALA A 356 -9.35 0.69 14.35
N LEU A 357 -10.03 -0.09 15.20
CA LEU A 357 -11.49 -0.26 15.12
C LEU A 357 -12.22 1.02 15.50
N ASN A 358 -11.75 1.73 16.53
CA ASN A 358 -12.34 3.01 16.93
C ASN A 358 -12.20 4.05 15.84
N GLU A 359 -11.05 4.13 15.16
CA GLU A 359 -10.85 5.03 14.03
C GLU A 359 -11.92 4.84 12.94
N VAL A 360 -12.24 3.59 12.58
CA VAL A 360 -13.29 3.25 11.59
C VAL A 360 -14.71 3.57 12.09
N ILE A 361 -14.96 3.43 13.39
CA ILE A 361 -16.27 3.74 14.01
C ILE A 361 -16.50 5.25 14.09
N THR A 362 -15.44 6.02 14.33
CA THR A 362 -15.50 7.49 14.44
C THR A 362 -15.33 8.23 13.12
N GLN A 363 -14.97 7.51 12.05
CA GLN A 363 -14.85 8.08 10.71
C GLN A 363 -16.22 8.62 10.25
N LEU A 364 -16.25 9.89 9.83
CA LEU A 364 -17.45 10.59 9.37
C LEU A 364 -17.91 10.13 7.99
#